data_AF-A0A516V6S0-F1
#
_entry.id   AF-A0A516V6S0-F1
#
_cell.length_a   1.000
_cell.length_b   1.000
_cell.length_c   1.000
_cell.angle_alpha   90.00
_cell.angle_beta   90.00
_cell.angle_gamma   90.00
#
_symmetry.space_group_name_H-M   'P 1'
#
loop_
_entity.id
_entity.type
_entity.pdbx_description
1 polymer ?
#
loop_
_entity_poly.entity_id
_entity_poly.type
_entity_poly.pdbx_seq_one_letter_code
_entity_poly.pdbx_strand_id
1 'polypeptide(L)'
;MRRSLVRGLSDLYAGGSEAVDTQTGAGCLMAIRDLAKSSAEDAGSARFGIGAQSLMLHLAARQRQDQGTIESPAGTQLRIEPELRANEPASYVAEFRYSEDARIARASAVGLAIDRRYEVLRDGAWVPVAQSALREGDWIRITLVVDSGAARHFVALTDSVPGGLRPTDLSLSAVGGLDLHKVDDVGSGYFATRHLDARNPKFYAEYLPAGRHEVHYFALVGNSGDYLAAPAVVELMYGKATRARTAAMRLVVPDQAKGHSGN
;
A
#
# COMPACT_ATOMS: atom_id res chain seq x y z
N MET A 1 27.68 4.24 33.16
CA MET A 1 28.08 4.85 31.87
C MET A 1 27.58 4.06 30.66
N ARG A 2 27.93 2.76 30.48
CA ARG A 2 27.49 1.93 29.33
C ARG A 2 25.96 1.75 29.22
N ARG A 3 25.26 1.50 30.35
CA ARG A 3 23.79 1.32 30.38
C ARG A 3 23.01 2.61 30.04
N SER A 4 23.50 3.76 30.49
CA SER A 4 22.90 5.08 30.24
C SER A 4 22.98 5.46 28.75
N LEU A 5 24.10 5.14 28.10
CA LEU A 5 24.31 5.33 26.67
C LEU A 5 23.39 4.44 25.82
N VAL A 6 23.28 3.16 26.16
CA VAL A 6 22.38 2.21 25.48
C VAL A 6 20.92 2.67 25.58
N ARG A 7 20.48 3.13 26.75
CA ARG A 7 19.13 3.66 26.95
C ARG A 7 18.86 4.87 26.05
N GLY A 8 19.78 5.84 26.04
CA GLY A 8 19.65 7.03 25.17
C GLY A 8 19.68 6.71 23.67
N LEU A 9 20.43 5.69 23.26
CA LEU A 9 20.46 5.20 21.88
C LEU A 9 19.16 4.49 21.49
N SER A 10 18.63 3.63 22.36
CA SER A 10 17.33 2.98 22.14
C SER A 10 16.20 4.00 22.05
N ASP A 11 16.19 5.04 22.91
CA ASP A 11 15.19 6.11 22.88
C ASP A 11 15.27 6.95 21.58
N LEU A 12 16.47 7.19 21.05
CA LEU A 12 16.68 7.92 19.78
C LEU A 12 16.03 7.20 18.58
N TYR A 13 16.09 5.86 18.55
CA TYR A 13 15.55 5.03 17.47
C TYR A 13 14.12 4.52 17.71
N ALA A 14 13.59 4.63 18.93
CA ALA A 14 12.21 4.28 19.27
C ALA A 14 11.18 5.37 18.89
N GLY A 15 11.59 6.41 18.16
CA GLY A 15 10.73 7.49 17.68
C GLY A 15 11.06 8.90 18.18
N GLY A 16 12.21 9.10 18.85
CA GLY A 16 12.63 10.40 19.39
C GLY A 16 13.31 11.36 18.39
N SER A 17 13.75 10.89 17.21
CA SER A 17 14.30 11.76 16.16
C SER A 17 13.93 11.26 14.76
N GLU A 18 13.60 12.19 13.85
CA GLU A 18 13.20 11.87 12.47
C GLU A 18 14.37 11.41 11.58
N ALA A 19 15.62 11.69 11.94
CA ALA A 19 16.82 11.16 11.28
C ALA A 19 18.08 11.33 12.14
N VAL A 20 19.01 10.39 11.99
CA VAL A 20 20.37 10.43 12.56
C VAL A 20 21.36 10.50 11.38
N ASP A 21 22.37 11.37 11.43
CA ASP A 21 23.37 11.46 10.37
C ASP A 21 24.17 10.16 10.23
N THR A 22 24.78 9.93 9.07
CA THR A 22 25.46 8.68 8.72
C THR A 22 26.57 8.29 9.70
N GLN A 23 27.31 9.27 10.26
CA GLN A 23 28.42 9.00 11.17
C GLN A 23 27.91 8.66 12.57
N THR A 24 26.92 9.41 13.06
CA THR A 24 26.25 9.10 14.32
C THR A 24 25.54 7.75 14.22
N GLY A 25 24.85 7.47 13.12
CA GLY A 25 24.16 6.20 12.87
C GLY A 25 25.12 5.00 12.84
N ALA A 26 26.27 5.12 12.18
CA ALA A 26 27.31 4.09 12.19
C ALA A 26 27.89 3.87 13.60
N GLY A 27 28.13 4.95 14.35
CA GLY A 27 28.57 4.88 15.76
C GLY A 27 27.57 4.16 16.66
N CYS A 28 26.27 4.45 16.49
CA CYS A 28 25.18 3.80 17.22
C CYS A 28 25.14 2.29 16.91
N LEU A 29 25.24 1.93 15.63
CA LEU A 29 25.15 0.54 15.17
C LEU A 29 26.33 -0.30 15.67
N MET A 30 27.54 0.26 15.66
CA MET A 30 28.72 -0.38 16.25
C MET A 30 28.59 -0.57 17.77
N ALA A 31 28.02 0.42 18.48
CA ALA A 31 27.80 0.36 19.93
C ALA A 31 26.76 -0.71 20.32
N ILE A 32 25.73 -0.92 19.50
CA ILE A 32 24.66 -1.92 19.74
C ILE A 32 25.08 -3.33 19.30
N ARG A 33 25.99 -3.47 18.31
CA ARG A 33 26.43 -4.77 17.76
C ARG A 33 26.93 -5.76 18.82
N ASP A 34 27.69 -5.27 19.80
CA ASP A 34 28.21 -6.13 20.87
C ASP A 34 27.18 -6.40 21.98
N LEU A 35 26.13 -5.58 22.08
CA LEU A 35 24.99 -5.80 22.99
C LEU A 35 24.07 -6.91 22.47
N ALA A 36 23.88 -7.02 21.15
CA ALA A 36 23.09 -8.09 20.52
C ALA A 36 23.67 -9.50 20.75
N LYS A 37 24.91 -9.61 21.23
CA LYS A 37 25.58 -10.88 21.54
C LYS A 37 25.30 -11.38 22.95
N SER A 38 24.94 -10.49 23.89
CA SER A 38 24.56 -10.85 25.26
C SER A 38 23.06 -11.03 25.38
N SER A 39 22.60 -12.21 25.81
CA SER A 39 21.22 -12.38 26.29
C SER A 39 21.11 -11.84 27.71
N ALA A 40 19.94 -11.33 28.10
CA ALA A 40 19.70 -10.96 29.50
C ALA A 40 19.88 -12.19 30.39
N GLU A 41 20.64 -12.06 31.48
CA GLU A 41 20.88 -13.16 32.42
C GLU A 41 19.66 -13.39 33.32
N ASP A 42 18.88 -12.32 33.56
CA ASP A 42 17.70 -12.34 34.41
C ASP A 42 16.40 -12.52 33.62
N ALA A 43 15.41 -13.13 34.28
CA ALA A 43 14.05 -13.17 33.78
C ALA A 43 13.38 -11.80 33.88
N GLY A 44 12.46 -11.53 32.95
CA GLY A 44 11.67 -10.29 32.93
C GLY A 44 10.23 -10.55 32.53
N SER A 45 9.34 -9.62 32.88
CA SER A 45 7.97 -9.62 32.37
C SER A 45 7.54 -8.23 31.95
N ALA A 46 6.66 -8.20 30.96
CA ALA A 46 6.04 -6.97 30.46
C ALA A 46 4.55 -7.22 30.26
N ARG A 47 3.70 -6.38 30.86
CA ARG A 47 2.27 -6.36 30.57
C ARG A 47 1.98 -5.25 29.56
N PHE A 48 1.21 -5.59 28.52
CA PHE A 48 0.71 -4.68 27.49
C PHE A 48 -0.82 -4.64 27.58
N GLY A 49 -1.43 -3.45 27.53
CA GLY A 49 -2.87 -3.27 27.55
C GLY A 49 -3.41 -2.73 26.23
N ILE A 50 -4.62 -3.13 25.84
CA ILE A 50 -5.43 -2.48 24.81
C ILE A 50 -6.90 -2.50 25.26
N GLY A 51 -7.42 -1.35 25.68
CA GLY A 51 -8.76 -1.29 26.29
C GLY A 51 -8.85 -2.19 27.53
N ALA A 52 -9.83 -3.10 27.56
CA ALA A 52 -10.00 -4.08 28.64
C ALA A 52 -9.15 -5.35 28.47
N GLN A 53 -8.48 -5.51 27.33
CA GLN A 53 -7.64 -6.67 27.04
C GLN A 53 -6.21 -6.39 27.53
N SER A 54 -5.54 -7.42 28.04
CA SER A 54 -4.11 -7.34 28.38
C SER A 54 -3.36 -8.58 27.93
N LEU A 55 -2.13 -8.38 27.49
CA LEU A 55 -1.17 -9.42 27.13
C LEU A 55 0.00 -9.34 28.10
N MET A 56 0.37 -10.47 28.70
CA MET A 56 1.57 -10.58 29.52
C MET A 56 2.62 -11.37 28.74
N LEU A 57 3.78 -10.76 28.52
CA LEU A 57 4.95 -11.41 27.96
C LEU A 57 5.95 -11.74 29.06
N HIS A 58 6.56 -12.91 28.97
CA HIS A 58 7.53 -13.42 29.91
C HIS A 58 8.81 -13.77 29.16
N LEU A 59 9.90 -13.07 29.49
CA LEU A 59 11.23 -13.45 29.04
C LEU A 59 11.87 -14.29 30.14
N ALA A 60 12.09 -15.58 29.88
CA ALA A 60 12.90 -16.40 30.77
C ALA A 60 14.37 -15.93 30.78
N ALA A 61 15.12 -16.31 31.82
CA ALA A 61 16.56 -16.08 31.87
C ALA A 61 17.23 -16.60 30.58
N ARG A 62 18.10 -15.78 29.97
CA ARG A 62 18.80 -16.03 28.69
C ARG A 62 17.93 -16.09 27.43
N GLN A 63 16.62 -15.90 27.54
CA GLN A 63 15.73 -15.75 26.40
C GLN A 63 15.87 -14.36 25.79
N ARG A 64 16.00 -14.27 24.46
CA ARG A 64 16.23 -13.00 23.75
C ARG A 64 14.96 -12.24 23.39
N GLN A 65 13.87 -12.95 23.17
CA GLN A 65 12.58 -12.36 22.78
C GLN A 65 11.42 -13.25 23.21
N ASP A 66 10.30 -12.60 23.50
CA ASP A 66 8.98 -13.22 23.62
C ASP A 66 8.00 -12.41 22.75
N GLN A 67 6.95 -13.06 22.22
CA GLN A 67 5.99 -12.42 21.33
C GLN A 67 4.57 -12.88 21.66
N GLY A 68 3.61 -11.99 21.49
CA GLY A 68 2.20 -12.32 21.63
C GLY A 68 1.34 -11.39 20.80
N THR A 69 0.09 -11.80 20.59
CA THR A 69 -0.92 -11.01 19.88
C THR A 69 -2.10 -10.82 20.81
N ILE A 70 -2.68 -9.63 20.76
CA ILE A 70 -3.89 -9.28 21.47
C ILE A 70 -4.85 -8.65 20.47
N GLU A 71 -6.08 -9.14 20.42
CA GLU A 71 -7.11 -8.57 19.57
C GLU A 71 -7.83 -7.45 20.31
N SER A 72 -8.28 -6.44 19.57
CA SER A 72 -9.03 -5.33 20.14
C SER A 72 -10.26 -5.04 19.29
N PRO A 73 -11.43 -4.77 19.90
CA PRO A 73 -12.59 -4.29 19.16
C PRO A 73 -12.26 -2.99 18.43
N ALA A 74 -12.87 -2.82 17.25
CA ALA A 74 -12.78 -1.57 16.50
C ALA A 74 -13.26 -0.38 17.37
N GLY A 75 -12.57 0.76 17.24
CA GLY A 75 -12.90 1.97 18.00
C GLY A 75 -12.29 2.06 19.41
N THR A 76 -11.49 1.08 19.83
CA THR A 76 -10.74 1.15 21.09
C THR A 76 -9.52 2.07 20.94
N GLN A 77 -9.36 3.04 21.85
CA GLN A 77 -8.13 3.82 21.90
C GLN A 77 -6.97 2.90 22.29
N LEU A 78 -5.94 2.85 21.45
CA LEU A 78 -4.73 2.08 21.72
C LEU A 78 -3.89 2.83 22.75
N ARG A 79 -3.78 2.28 23.96
CA ARG A 79 -2.91 2.79 25.03
C ARG A 79 -1.97 1.69 25.48
N ILE A 80 -0.71 1.78 25.05
CA ILE A 80 0.32 0.82 25.42
C ILE A 80 1.03 1.34 26.68
N GLU A 81 0.72 0.75 27.82
CA GLU A 81 1.40 1.00 29.10
C GLU A 81 2.24 -0.23 29.49
N PRO A 82 3.54 -0.26 29.16
CA PRO A 82 4.38 -1.41 29.50
C PRO A 82 4.71 -1.39 31.00
N GLU A 83 4.18 -2.36 31.75
CA GLU A 83 4.66 -2.64 33.12
C GLU A 83 5.87 -3.57 33.04
N LEU A 84 7.05 -2.99 32.86
CA LEU A 84 8.31 -3.72 32.77
C LEU A 84 8.85 -4.05 34.17
N ARG A 85 8.90 -5.34 34.49
CA ARG A 85 9.64 -5.87 35.63
C ARG A 85 10.86 -6.61 35.10
N ALA A 86 11.94 -5.88 34.86
CA ALA A 86 13.21 -6.42 34.39
C ALA A 86 14.38 -5.75 35.11
N ASN A 87 15.38 -6.55 35.50
CA ASN A 87 16.62 -6.05 36.08
C ASN A 87 17.58 -5.48 35.01
N GLU A 88 17.30 -5.77 33.73
CA GLU A 88 18.05 -5.33 32.56
C GLU A 88 17.19 -4.46 31.63
N PRO A 89 17.80 -3.57 30.81
CA PRO A 89 17.08 -2.80 29.82
C PRO A 89 16.35 -3.72 28.83
N ALA A 90 15.07 -3.44 28.57
CA ALA A 90 14.26 -4.15 27.60
C ALA A 90 13.67 -3.17 26.58
N SER A 91 13.59 -3.60 25.33
CA SER A 91 12.93 -2.91 24.22
C SER A 91 11.77 -3.75 23.71
N TYR A 92 10.73 -3.12 23.19
CA TYR A 92 9.62 -3.82 22.54
C TYR A 92 9.34 -3.21 21.16
N VAL A 93 8.75 -4.02 20.29
CA VAL A 93 8.20 -3.59 19.00
C VAL A 93 6.71 -3.90 19.02
N ALA A 94 5.88 -2.92 18.69
CA ALA A 94 4.44 -3.10 18.56
C ALA A 94 4.05 -3.03 17.08
N GLU A 95 3.47 -4.12 16.56
CA GLU A 95 2.89 -4.16 15.22
C GLU A 95 1.35 -4.14 15.35
N PHE A 96 0.72 -3.12 14.78
CA PHE A 96 -0.74 -3.02 14.69
C PHE A 96 -1.20 -3.46 13.31
N ARG A 97 -2.08 -4.47 13.26
CA ARG A 97 -2.71 -4.95 12.05
C ARG A 97 -4.22 -4.78 12.19
N TYR A 98 -4.84 -4.18 11.18
CA TYR A 98 -6.28 -3.97 11.14
C TYR A 98 -6.81 -4.24 9.74
N SER A 99 -8.08 -4.62 9.68
CA SER A 99 -8.83 -4.72 8.44
C SER A 99 -9.70 -3.48 8.30
N GLU A 100 -9.64 -2.86 7.14
CA GLU A 100 -10.54 -1.78 6.75
C GLU A 100 -11.55 -2.30 5.74
N ASP A 101 -12.80 -1.88 5.86
CA ASP A 101 -13.79 -2.14 4.84
C ASP A 101 -13.45 -1.31 3.58
N ALA A 102 -13.00 -2.00 2.53
CA ALA A 102 -12.60 -1.39 1.28
C ALA A 102 -13.73 -0.60 0.58
N ARG A 103 -15.00 -0.80 0.96
CA ARG A 103 -16.15 -0.05 0.42
C ARG A 103 -16.19 1.41 0.90
N ILE A 104 -15.60 1.69 2.06
CA ILE A 104 -15.59 3.03 2.68
C ILE A 104 -14.17 3.57 2.85
N ALA A 105 -13.20 2.94 2.18
CA ALA A 105 -11.81 3.32 2.29
C ALA A 105 -11.58 4.76 1.81
N ARG A 106 -10.87 5.53 2.64
CA ARG A 106 -10.55 6.94 2.35
C ARG A 106 -9.18 7.07 1.71
N ALA A 107 -9.05 8.06 0.83
CA ALA A 107 -7.76 8.44 0.26
C ALA A 107 -6.79 8.86 1.37
N SER A 108 -5.51 8.54 1.19
CA SER A 108 -4.43 9.05 2.03
C SER A 108 -3.19 9.28 1.18
N ALA A 109 -2.38 10.26 1.57
CA ALA A 109 -1.20 10.68 0.84
C ALA A 109 -0.10 11.03 1.85
N VAL A 110 0.93 10.19 1.93
CA VAL A 110 2.10 10.40 2.77
C VAL A 110 3.35 10.28 1.90
N GLY A 111 3.96 11.43 1.57
CA GLY A 111 5.18 11.52 0.74
C GLY A 111 4.99 11.21 -0.75
N LEU A 112 3.82 10.73 -1.15
CA LEU A 112 3.34 10.47 -2.51
C LEU A 112 1.86 10.90 -2.59
N ALA A 113 1.34 11.08 -3.79
CA ALA A 113 -0.10 11.15 -4.06
C ALA A 113 -0.47 10.26 -5.25
N ILE A 114 -1.72 9.79 -5.28
CA ILE A 114 -2.24 8.96 -6.37
C ILE A 114 -3.68 9.33 -6.69
N ASP A 115 -3.98 9.45 -7.98
CA ASP A 115 -5.33 9.51 -8.53
C ASP A 115 -5.57 8.36 -9.50
N ARG A 116 -6.83 7.93 -9.62
CA ARG A 116 -7.26 6.91 -10.59
C ARG A 116 -8.41 7.43 -11.44
N ARG A 117 -8.31 7.26 -12.76
CA ARG A 117 -9.31 7.68 -13.74
C ARG A 117 -9.68 6.52 -14.64
N TYR A 118 -10.93 6.54 -15.11
CA TYR A 118 -11.47 5.59 -16.06
C TYR A 118 -11.94 6.34 -17.30
N GLU A 119 -11.49 5.89 -18.45
CA GLU A 119 -11.90 6.41 -19.75
C GLU A 119 -12.31 5.26 -20.64
N VAL A 120 -13.35 5.47 -21.44
CA VAL A 120 -13.90 4.48 -22.36
C VAL A 120 -13.57 4.86 -23.80
N LEU A 121 -13.24 3.87 -24.62
CA LEU A 121 -12.94 4.08 -26.03
C LEU A 121 -14.23 4.36 -26.82
N ARG A 122 -14.27 5.50 -27.50
CA ARG A 122 -15.37 5.94 -28.38
C ARG A 122 -14.76 6.57 -29.61
N ASP A 123 -15.15 6.11 -30.79
CA ASP A 123 -14.74 6.70 -32.06
C ASP A 123 -13.21 6.94 -32.18
N GLY A 124 -12.41 6.03 -31.62
CA GLY A 124 -10.94 6.14 -31.62
C GLY A 124 -10.33 7.06 -30.55
N ALA A 125 -11.12 7.60 -29.64
CA ALA A 125 -10.67 8.47 -28.55
C ALA A 125 -11.07 7.93 -27.17
N TRP A 126 -10.22 8.19 -26.17
CA TRP A 126 -10.51 7.91 -24.77
C TRP A 126 -11.36 9.04 -24.19
N VAL A 127 -12.56 8.71 -23.71
CA VAL A 127 -13.53 9.65 -23.15
C VAL A 127 -13.80 9.31 -21.69
N PRO A 128 -13.83 10.26 -20.74
CA PRO A 128 -14.12 9.95 -19.34
C PRO A 128 -15.44 9.20 -19.16
N VAL A 129 -15.46 8.16 -18.33
CA VAL A 129 -16.69 7.36 -18.08
C VAL A 129 -17.83 8.18 -17.47
N ALA A 130 -17.53 9.31 -16.82
CA ALA A 130 -18.53 10.24 -16.32
C ALA A 130 -19.34 10.92 -17.45
N GLN A 131 -18.82 10.91 -18.69
CA GLN A 131 -19.42 11.54 -19.87
C GLN A 131 -20.06 10.51 -20.83
N SER A 132 -19.83 9.21 -20.61
CA SER A 132 -20.35 8.13 -21.46
C SER A 132 -20.70 6.91 -20.64
N ALA A 133 -21.92 6.41 -20.79
CA ALA A 133 -22.33 5.14 -20.20
C ALA A 133 -21.43 3.99 -20.69
N LEU A 134 -21.09 3.09 -19.76
CA LEU A 134 -20.38 1.85 -20.06
C LEU A 134 -21.32 0.79 -20.61
N ARG A 135 -20.78 -0.11 -21.42
CA ARG A 135 -21.47 -1.25 -22.02
C ARG A 135 -20.54 -2.45 -21.99
N GLU A 136 -21.13 -3.65 -21.96
CA GLU A 136 -20.37 -4.88 -22.13
C GLU A 136 -19.59 -4.85 -23.45
N GLY A 137 -18.34 -5.32 -23.42
CA GLY A 137 -17.42 -5.28 -24.55
C GLY A 137 -16.70 -3.95 -24.76
N ASP A 138 -17.02 -2.89 -24.02
CA ASP A 138 -16.28 -1.64 -24.10
C ASP A 138 -14.81 -1.82 -23.67
N TRP A 139 -13.92 -1.11 -24.35
CA TRP A 139 -12.55 -0.92 -23.92
C TRP A 139 -12.46 0.24 -22.93
N ILE A 140 -11.74 0.00 -21.84
CA ILE A 140 -11.46 0.97 -20.78
C ILE A 140 -9.95 1.19 -20.69
N ARG A 141 -9.54 2.45 -20.67
CA ARG A 141 -8.23 2.88 -20.19
C ARG A 141 -8.36 3.26 -18.73
N ILE A 142 -7.54 2.63 -17.89
CA ILE A 142 -7.39 2.99 -16.48
C ILE A 142 -6.08 3.76 -16.37
N THR A 143 -6.18 5.00 -15.89
CA THR A 143 -5.03 5.89 -15.70
C THR A 143 -4.78 6.09 -14.21
N LEU A 144 -3.59 5.66 -13.77
CA LEU A 144 -3.07 5.88 -12.42
C LEU A 144 -2.07 7.01 -12.49
N VAL A 145 -2.40 8.14 -11.87
CA VAL A 145 -1.52 9.31 -11.81
C VAL A 145 -0.81 9.30 -10.48
N VAL A 146 0.51 9.23 -10.49
CA VAL A 146 1.37 9.31 -9.30
C VAL A 146 2.09 10.64 -9.30
N ASP A 147 1.94 11.39 -8.22
CA ASP A 147 2.71 12.62 -7.97
C ASP A 147 3.73 12.36 -6.85
N SER A 148 5.00 12.67 -7.12
CA SER A 148 6.09 12.54 -6.14
C SER A 148 6.82 13.87 -5.98
N GLY A 149 6.88 14.39 -4.75
CA GLY A 149 7.59 15.64 -4.43
C GLY A 149 9.12 15.50 -4.42
N ALA A 150 9.65 14.29 -4.47
CA ALA A 150 11.08 13.98 -4.47
C ALA A 150 11.36 12.74 -5.32
N ALA A 151 12.62 12.52 -5.69
CA ALA A 151 13.01 11.25 -6.29
C ALA A 151 12.83 10.10 -5.29
N ARG A 152 12.33 8.95 -5.77
CA ARG A 152 12.09 7.74 -4.99
C ARG A 152 12.77 6.55 -5.64
N HIS A 153 13.12 5.56 -4.82
CA HIS A 153 13.66 4.29 -5.28
C HIS A 153 12.72 3.15 -4.90
N PHE A 154 12.62 2.17 -5.81
CA PHE A 154 11.81 0.96 -5.63
C PHE A 154 10.35 1.28 -5.26
N VAL A 155 9.65 1.96 -6.16
CA VAL A 155 8.23 2.29 -6.03
C VAL A 155 7.39 1.18 -6.64
N ALA A 156 6.40 0.71 -5.88
CA ALA A 156 5.37 -0.21 -6.35
C ALA A 156 4.03 0.52 -6.46
N LEU A 157 3.36 0.34 -7.59
CA LEU A 157 2.01 0.81 -7.87
C LEU A 157 1.12 -0.41 -8.11
N THR A 158 0.04 -0.53 -7.37
CA THR A 158 -0.92 -1.65 -7.47
C THR A 158 -2.33 -1.09 -7.60
N ASP A 159 -3.13 -1.62 -8.53
CA ASP A 159 -4.54 -1.25 -8.66
C ASP A 159 -5.46 -2.45 -8.45
N SER A 160 -6.41 -2.35 -7.51
CA SER A 160 -7.44 -3.36 -7.32
C SER A 160 -8.59 -3.14 -8.30
N VAL A 161 -8.63 -3.98 -9.33
CA VAL A 161 -9.51 -3.82 -10.48
C VAL A 161 -10.96 -4.12 -10.12
N PRO A 162 -11.93 -3.28 -10.54
CA PRO A 162 -13.35 -3.56 -10.38
C PRO A 162 -13.73 -4.89 -11.02
N GLY A 163 -14.56 -5.70 -10.34
CA GLY A 163 -14.88 -7.07 -10.76
C GLY A 163 -15.54 -7.21 -12.14
N GLY A 164 -16.11 -6.14 -12.69
CA GLY A 164 -16.68 -6.10 -14.04
C GLY A 164 -15.68 -5.85 -15.16
N LEU A 165 -14.41 -5.55 -14.81
CA LEU A 165 -13.35 -5.28 -15.77
C LEU A 165 -12.37 -6.45 -15.85
N ARG A 166 -11.92 -6.76 -17.06
CA ARG A 166 -10.90 -7.76 -17.35
C ARG A 166 -9.66 -7.08 -17.91
N PRO A 167 -8.59 -6.86 -17.11
CA PRO A 167 -7.31 -6.37 -17.59
C PRO A 167 -6.86 -7.18 -18.79
N THR A 168 -6.60 -6.51 -19.91
CA THR A 168 -6.29 -7.16 -21.18
C THR A 168 -5.26 -6.32 -21.91
N ASP A 169 -4.26 -6.99 -22.49
CA ASP A 169 -3.29 -6.34 -23.35
C ASP A 169 -4.00 -5.91 -24.65
N LEU A 170 -4.05 -4.60 -24.87
CA LEU A 170 -4.68 -4.00 -26.04
C LEU A 170 -3.95 -4.39 -27.33
N SER A 171 -2.62 -4.53 -27.27
CA SER A 171 -1.78 -4.87 -28.44
C SER A 171 -1.98 -6.30 -28.94
N LEU A 172 -2.34 -7.22 -28.03
CA LEU A 172 -2.62 -8.63 -28.36
C LEU A 172 -4.08 -8.87 -28.75
N SER A 173 -4.95 -7.90 -28.49
CA SER A 173 -6.36 -7.99 -28.82
C SER A 173 -6.55 -7.45 -30.23
N ALA A 174 -6.51 -8.34 -31.23
CA ALA A 174 -6.77 -8.01 -32.63
C ALA A 174 -8.21 -7.48 -32.82
N VAL A 175 -8.47 -6.23 -32.45
CA VAL A 175 -9.74 -5.55 -32.74
C VAL A 175 -9.69 -5.11 -34.19
N GLY A 176 -10.47 -5.77 -35.04
CA GLY A 176 -10.53 -5.43 -36.47
C GLY A 176 -10.97 -3.98 -36.67
N GLY A 177 -10.13 -3.20 -37.37
CA GLY A 177 -10.50 -1.90 -37.93
C GLY A 177 -10.05 -0.66 -37.15
N LEU A 178 -9.51 -0.78 -35.93
CA LEU A 178 -8.84 0.33 -35.25
C LEU A 178 -7.32 0.20 -35.37
N ASP A 179 -6.65 1.32 -35.66
CA ASP A 179 -5.20 1.45 -35.50
C ASP A 179 -4.89 1.57 -34.00
N LEU A 180 -4.95 0.43 -33.29
CA LEU A 180 -4.82 0.35 -31.83
C LEU A 180 -3.47 0.90 -31.34
N HIS A 181 -2.44 0.93 -32.19
CA HIS A 181 -1.14 1.53 -31.92
C HIS A 181 -1.17 3.04 -31.67
N LYS A 182 -2.27 3.73 -32.02
CA LYS A 182 -2.44 5.16 -31.72
C LYS A 182 -3.02 5.42 -30.33
N VAL A 183 -3.53 4.39 -29.66
CA VAL A 183 -4.28 4.53 -28.41
C VAL A 183 -3.75 3.64 -27.28
N ASP A 184 -2.70 2.85 -27.53
CA ASP A 184 -2.06 1.91 -26.59
C ASP A 184 -0.96 2.55 -25.71
N ASP A 185 -0.93 3.88 -25.61
CA ASP A 185 0.02 4.60 -24.76
C ASP A 185 -0.02 4.11 -23.31
N VAL A 186 1.07 3.49 -22.89
CA VAL A 186 1.26 2.93 -21.56
C VAL A 186 1.62 3.99 -20.51
N GLY A 187 1.98 5.21 -20.92
CA GLY A 187 2.39 6.30 -20.05
C GLY A 187 3.87 6.22 -19.63
N SER A 188 4.15 6.59 -18.37
CA SER A 188 5.47 6.75 -17.79
C SER A 188 6.36 5.51 -17.96
N GLY A 189 7.49 5.71 -18.64
CA GLY A 189 8.52 4.69 -18.84
C GLY A 189 9.31 4.32 -17.59
N TYR A 190 9.18 5.08 -16.49
CA TYR A 190 9.80 4.74 -15.21
C TYR A 190 9.17 3.48 -14.59
N PHE A 191 7.89 3.24 -14.86
CA PHE A 191 7.18 2.01 -14.48
C PHE A 191 7.38 0.91 -15.52
N ALA A 192 8.65 0.51 -15.69
CA ALA A 192 9.09 -0.40 -16.75
C ALA A 192 8.68 -1.87 -16.51
N THR A 193 8.66 -2.31 -15.25
CA THR A 193 8.20 -3.67 -14.91
C THR A 193 6.70 -3.65 -14.70
N ARG A 194 5.97 -4.39 -15.53
CA ARG A 194 4.50 -4.41 -15.54
C ARG A 194 3.99 -5.83 -15.46
N HIS A 195 3.11 -6.09 -14.51
CA HIS A 195 2.41 -7.36 -14.35
C HIS A 195 0.91 -7.09 -14.41
N LEU A 196 0.28 -7.46 -15.53
CA LEU A 196 -1.15 -7.26 -15.75
C LEU A 196 -1.95 -8.42 -15.13
N ASP A 197 -1.89 -8.56 -13.81
CA ASP A 197 -2.69 -9.53 -13.07
C ASP A 197 -4.18 -9.23 -13.24
N ALA A 198 -5.01 -10.27 -13.42
CA ALA A 198 -6.45 -10.10 -13.71
C ALA A 198 -7.23 -9.34 -12.62
N ARG A 199 -6.70 -9.29 -11.38
CA ARG A 199 -7.35 -8.61 -10.24
C ARG A 199 -6.55 -7.45 -9.69
N ASN A 200 -5.22 -7.53 -9.75
CA ASN A 200 -4.33 -6.58 -9.10
C ASN A 200 -3.12 -6.23 -9.97
N PRO A 201 -3.27 -5.56 -11.14
CA PRO A 201 -2.15 -5.11 -11.94
C PRO A 201 -1.11 -4.38 -11.09
N LYS A 202 0.16 -4.69 -11.32
CA LYS A 202 1.30 -4.14 -10.59
C LYS A 202 2.31 -3.54 -11.53
N PHE A 203 2.82 -2.38 -11.15
CA PHE A 203 3.79 -1.62 -11.91
C PHE A 203 4.92 -1.20 -10.98
N TYR A 204 6.16 -1.36 -11.40
CA TYR A 204 7.33 -1.07 -10.57
C TYR A 204 8.28 -0.10 -11.26
N ALA A 205 8.78 0.85 -10.47
CA ALA A 205 9.84 1.76 -10.84
C ALA A 205 11.01 1.60 -9.87
N GLU A 206 12.17 1.15 -10.38
CA GLU A 206 13.40 1.10 -9.57
C GLU A 206 13.85 2.52 -9.17
N TYR A 207 13.61 3.49 -10.05
CA TYR A 207 13.83 4.90 -9.83
C TYR A 207 12.66 5.71 -10.41
N LEU A 208 12.08 6.58 -9.59
CA LEU A 208 11.00 7.49 -9.96
C LEU A 208 11.44 8.92 -9.64
N PRO A 209 11.73 9.78 -10.62
CA PRO A 209 12.10 11.16 -10.33
C PRO A 209 10.91 11.95 -9.76
N ALA A 210 11.20 13.11 -9.18
CA ALA A 210 10.16 14.04 -8.75
C ALA A 210 9.29 14.48 -9.94
N GLY A 211 8.01 14.73 -9.68
CA GLY A 211 7.04 15.14 -10.69
C GLY A 211 5.85 14.19 -10.80
N ARG A 212 5.12 14.36 -11.91
CA ARG A 212 3.88 13.65 -12.23
C ARG A 212 4.17 12.51 -13.20
N HIS A 213 3.63 11.33 -12.90
CA HIS A 213 3.81 10.11 -13.68
C HIS A 213 2.46 9.45 -13.92
N GLU A 214 2.07 9.29 -15.18
CA GLU A 214 0.82 8.62 -15.52
C GLU A 214 1.11 7.19 -15.97
N VAL A 215 0.41 6.21 -15.43
CA VAL A 215 0.52 4.80 -15.80
C VAL A 215 -0.82 4.36 -16.34
N HIS A 216 -0.82 3.87 -17.58
CA HIS A 216 -2.02 3.39 -18.25
C HIS A 216 -2.00 1.87 -18.37
N TYR A 217 -3.16 1.27 -18.17
CA TYR A 217 -3.43 -0.10 -18.59
C TYR A 217 -4.87 -0.22 -19.09
N PHE A 218 -5.15 -1.29 -19.82
CA PHE A 218 -6.42 -1.46 -20.52
C PHE A 218 -7.19 -2.65 -19.96
N ALA A 219 -8.51 -2.55 -20.02
CA ALA A 219 -9.42 -3.61 -19.64
C ALA A 219 -10.65 -3.65 -20.54
N LEU A 220 -11.22 -4.84 -20.70
CA LEU A 220 -12.53 -5.03 -21.32
C LEU A 220 -13.61 -5.05 -20.25
N VAL A 221 -14.74 -4.40 -20.52
CA VAL A 221 -15.95 -4.55 -19.71
C VAL A 221 -16.55 -5.93 -19.98
N GLY A 222 -16.62 -6.76 -18.95
CA GLY A 222 -17.14 -8.13 -19.03
C GLY A 222 -18.65 -8.19 -18.91
N ASN A 223 -19.17 -7.82 -17.74
CA ASN A 223 -20.60 -7.93 -17.41
C ASN A 223 -21.15 -6.60 -16.87
N SER A 224 -22.45 -6.42 -17.03
CA SER A 224 -23.26 -5.41 -16.35
C SER A 224 -23.30 -5.63 -14.83
N GLY A 225 -23.38 -4.53 -14.08
CA GLY A 225 -23.40 -4.52 -12.62
C GLY A 225 -22.82 -3.26 -11.99
N ASP A 226 -22.84 -3.21 -10.67
CA ASP A 226 -22.24 -2.14 -9.87
C ASP A 226 -21.06 -2.68 -9.07
N TYR A 227 -19.85 -2.26 -9.45
CA TYR A 227 -18.60 -2.83 -8.99
C TYR A 227 -17.82 -1.91 -8.05
N LEU A 228 -17.21 -2.51 -7.03
CA LEU A 228 -16.29 -1.80 -6.16
C LEU A 228 -14.95 -1.65 -6.87
N ALA A 229 -14.52 -0.41 -7.03
CA ALA A 229 -13.15 -0.06 -7.33
C ALA A 229 -12.43 0.19 -6.00
N ALA A 230 -11.84 -0.86 -5.42
CA ALA A 230 -11.08 -0.73 -4.18
C ALA A 230 -9.85 0.19 -4.39
N PRO A 231 -9.25 0.77 -3.34
CA PRO A 231 -8.16 1.72 -3.49
C PRO A 231 -7.01 1.22 -4.37
N ALA A 232 -6.58 2.03 -5.33
CA ALA A 232 -5.25 1.89 -5.90
C ALA A 232 -4.22 2.40 -4.90
N VAL A 233 -3.02 1.81 -4.89
CA VAL A 233 -1.98 2.06 -3.89
C VAL A 233 -0.65 2.31 -4.60
N VAL A 234 0.07 3.34 -4.16
CA VAL A 234 1.49 3.54 -4.48
C VAL A 234 2.31 3.58 -3.20
N GLU A 235 3.41 2.84 -3.14
CA GLU A 235 4.26 2.73 -1.94
C GLU A 235 5.71 2.41 -2.27
N LEU A 236 6.62 2.67 -1.33
CA LEU A 236 8.00 2.18 -1.45
C LEU A 236 8.06 0.71 -1.03
N MET A 237 8.71 -0.12 -1.85
CA MET A 237 8.91 -1.55 -1.56
C MET A 237 9.76 -1.76 -0.29
N TYR A 238 10.68 -0.83 -0.02
CA TYR A 238 11.63 -0.89 1.09
C TYR A 238 11.50 0.30 2.06
N GLY A 239 10.28 0.78 2.31
CA GLY A 239 10.01 1.84 3.28
C GLY A 239 8.52 2.06 3.54
N LYS A 240 8.03 1.69 4.73
CA LYS A 240 6.58 1.70 5.03
C LYS A 240 5.98 3.10 5.27
N ALA A 241 6.82 4.13 5.46
CA ALA A 241 6.35 5.47 5.81
C ALA A 241 5.81 6.27 4.61
N THR A 242 6.29 6.00 3.39
CA THR A 242 5.88 6.72 2.19
C THR A 242 4.93 5.86 1.36
N ARG A 243 3.67 6.29 1.32
CA ARG A 243 2.55 5.58 0.69
C ARG A 243 1.43 6.55 0.37
N ALA A 244 0.71 6.30 -0.72
CA ALA A 244 -0.57 6.91 -0.99
C ALA A 244 -1.57 5.88 -1.49
N ARG A 245 -2.85 6.18 -1.32
CA ARG A 245 -3.94 5.37 -1.86
C ARG A 245 -5.12 6.24 -2.28
N THR A 246 -5.87 5.79 -3.27
CA THR A 246 -7.12 6.45 -3.66
C THR A 246 -8.23 6.17 -2.65
N ALA A 247 -9.33 6.91 -2.73
CA ALA A 247 -10.57 6.51 -2.07
C ALA A 247 -11.19 5.30 -2.79
N ALA A 248 -12.11 4.62 -2.10
CA ALA A 248 -13.03 3.68 -2.72
C ALA A 248 -13.94 4.39 -3.74
N MET A 249 -14.20 3.75 -4.87
CA MET A 249 -15.10 4.27 -5.90
C MET A 249 -16.07 3.19 -6.38
N ARG A 250 -17.16 3.60 -7.04
CA ARG A 250 -18.10 2.69 -7.72
C ARG A 250 -17.97 2.84 -9.23
N LEU A 251 -17.99 1.71 -9.92
CA LEU A 251 -18.04 1.65 -11.38
C LEU A 251 -19.32 0.94 -11.79
N VAL A 252 -20.22 1.67 -12.44
CA VAL A 252 -21.52 1.15 -12.86
C VAL A 252 -21.49 0.83 -14.35
N VAL A 253 -21.87 -0.39 -14.69
CA VAL A 253 -22.12 -0.87 -16.05
C VAL A 253 -23.62 -1.21 -16.14
N PRO A 254 -24.44 -0.35 -16.77
CA PRO A 254 -25.88 -0.60 -16.88
C PRO A 254 -26.20 -1.89 -17.63
N ASP A 255 -27.30 -2.54 -17.24
CA ASP A 255 -27.89 -3.63 -18.02
C ASP A 255 -28.27 -3.11 -19.41
N GLN A 256 -27.91 -3.87 -20.45
CA GLN A 256 -28.45 -3.62 -21.78
C GLN A 256 -29.94 -3.99 -21.74
N ALA A 257 -30.83 -3.00 -21.85
CA ALA A 257 -32.26 -3.27 -21.99
C ALA A 257 -32.44 -4.21 -23.19
N LYS A 258 -32.97 -5.43 -22.96
CA LYS A 258 -33.33 -6.33 -24.05
C LYS A 258 -34.33 -5.61 -24.94
N GLY A 259 -33.88 -5.16 -26.10
CA GLY A 259 -34.76 -4.70 -27.16
C GLY A 259 -35.76 -5.82 -27.43
N HIS A 260 -37.03 -5.59 -27.08
CA HIS A 260 -38.11 -6.41 -27.58
C HIS A 260 -38.16 -6.19 -29.09
N SER A 261 -37.49 -7.05 -29.84
CA SER A 261 -37.83 -7.29 -31.24
C SER A 261 -39.18 -8.00 -31.23
N GLY A 262 -40.26 -7.23 -31.05
CA GLY A 262 -41.60 -7.68 -31.36
C GLY A 262 -41.73 -7.79 -32.87
N ASN A 263 -41.95 -9.01 -33.33
CA ASN A 263 -42.54 -9.30 -34.63
C ASN A 263 -43.64 -10.34 -34.41
#